data_AF-A0AAD0C4H3-F1
#
_entry.id   AF-A0AAD0C4H3-F1
#
_cell.length_a   1.000
_cell.length_b   1.000
_cell.length_c   1.000
_cell.angle_alpha   90.00
_cell.angle_beta   90.00
_cell.angle_gamma   90.00
#
_symmetry.space_group_name_H-M   'P 1'
#
loop_
_entity.id
_entity.type
_entity.pdbx_description
1 polymer ?
#
loop_
_entity_poly.entity_id
_entity_poly.type
_entity_poly.pdbx_seq_one_letter_code
_entity_poly.pdbx_strand_id
1 'polypeptide(L)'
;MNANQYRWFEFTLIFIFLPLVGFSLRSHLANWLFPALIILMSVCCMLLLSDPHFKRFRLTSLGQFSAVKNRLFSFFLLGAVFSGMFYGIIHQENWFALPRNSFNDWLLLLLLYPVLSVIPQELIFRTYFFHRYKHIMPKKSMRIIVSATVFALAHIVYANLIAVCLAFLGGLLFSYTYAQSRSTFVCVIEHSLWGIWMFTLGIGSYLDSGALT
;
A
#
# COMPACT_ATOMS: atom_id res chain seq x y z
N MET A 1 -1.17 27.51 16.48
CA MET A 1 -0.23 26.86 15.54
C MET A 1 -0.48 27.39 14.14
N ASN A 2 0.57 27.68 13.37
CA ASN A 2 0.41 28.04 11.96
C ASN A 2 0.04 26.81 11.10
N ALA A 3 -0.39 27.02 9.86
CA ALA A 3 -0.87 25.93 8.99
C ALA A 3 0.18 24.83 8.73
N ASN A 4 1.47 25.17 8.72
CA ASN A 4 2.54 24.18 8.53
C ASN A 4 2.80 23.37 9.80
N GLN A 5 2.75 24.00 10.98
CA GLN A 5 2.82 23.31 12.27
C GLN A 5 1.66 22.33 12.43
N TYR A 6 0.44 22.71 12.02
CA TYR A 6 -0.71 21.81 12.02
C TYR A 6 -0.48 20.57 11.14
N ARG A 7 0.06 20.76 9.92
CA ARG A 7 0.38 19.64 9.01
C ARG A 7 1.45 18.71 9.57
N TRP A 8 2.48 19.25 10.23
CA TRP A 8 3.48 18.41 10.88
C TRP A 8 2.91 17.61 12.04
N PHE A 9 2.05 18.23 12.85
CA PHE A 9 1.36 17.53 13.94
C PHE A 9 0.43 16.43 13.41
N GLU A 10 -0.40 16.74 12.41
CA GLU A 10 -1.27 15.78 11.72
C GLU A 10 -0.47 14.62 11.12
N PHE A 11 0.65 14.92 10.45
CA PHE A 11 1.56 13.90 9.91
C PHE A 11 2.08 12.97 11.01
N THR A 12 2.64 13.54 12.08
CA THR A 12 3.21 12.74 13.18
C THR A 12 2.13 11.90 13.86
N LEU A 13 0.93 12.44 14.07
CA LEU A 13 -0.16 11.73 14.71
C LEU A 13 -0.64 10.54 13.85
N ILE A 14 -0.91 10.77 12.57
CA ILE A 14 -1.51 9.76 11.68
C ILE A 14 -0.48 8.74 11.19
N PHE A 15 0.73 9.18 10.83
CA PHE A 15 1.69 8.34 10.12
C PHE A 15 2.82 7.81 10.99
N ILE A 16 2.96 8.28 12.22
CA ILE A 16 3.98 7.80 13.17
C ILE A 16 3.31 7.22 14.41
N PHE A 17 2.55 8.03 15.15
CA PHE A 17 1.97 7.62 16.42
C PHE A 17 0.93 6.52 16.26
N LEU A 18 0.00 6.66 15.31
CA LEU A 18 -1.04 5.66 15.06
C LEU A 18 -0.48 4.27 14.69
N PRO A 19 0.48 4.10 13.76
CA PRO A 19 1.15 2.82 13.53
C PRO A 19 1.85 2.24 14.77
N LEU A 20 2.54 3.07 15.57
CA LEU A 20 3.22 2.60 16.77
C LEU A 20 2.24 2.11 17.83
N VAL A 21 1.13 2.82 18.04
CA VAL A 21 0.04 2.35 18.91
C VAL A 21 -0.57 1.07 18.35
N GLY A 22 -0.80 1.00 17.04
CA GLY A 22 -1.28 -0.20 16.36
C GLY A 22 -0.39 -1.42 16.61
N PHE A 23 0.94 -1.22 16.60
CA PHE A 23 1.91 -2.26 16.91
C PHE A 23 1.89 -2.70 18.37
N SER A 24 1.80 -1.75 19.31
CA SER A 24 1.72 -2.05 20.74
C SER A 24 0.44 -2.81 21.09
N LEU A 25 -0.65 -2.56 20.37
CA LEU A 25 -1.96 -3.19 20.57
C LEU A 25 -2.27 -4.29 19.55
N ARG A 26 -1.27 -4.78 18.81
CA ARG A 26 -1.47 -5.68 17.65
C ARG A 26 -2.26 -6.95 17.98
N SER A 27 -2.09 -7.50 19.18
CA SER A 27 -2.81 -8.69 19.65
C SER A 27 -4.32 -8.47 19.73
N HIS A 28 -4.75 -7.29 20.14
CA HIS A 28 -6.17 -6.91 20.24
C HIS A 28 -6.73 -6.41 18.91
N LEU A 29 -5.86 -5.84 18.06
CA LEU A 29 -6.25 -5.20 16.80
C LEU A 29 -6.25 -6.13 15.59
N ALA A 30 -5.78 -7.37 15.69
CA ALA A 30 -5.67 -8.29 14.55
C ALA A 30 -6.97 -8.37 13.72
N ASN A 31 -8.12 -8.54 14.37
CA ASN A 31 -9.43 -8.57 13.69
C ASN A 31 -9.97 -7.19 13.27
N TRP A 32 -9.36 -6.12 13.78
CA TRP A 32 -9.77 -4.73 13.54
C TRP A 32 -8.90 -4.00 12.53
N LEU A 33 -7.86 -4.63 11.96
CA LEU A 33 -6.96 -3.98 11.00
C LEU A 33 -7.70 -3.46 9.76
N PHE A 34 -8.52 -4.29 9.12
CA PHE A 34 -9.30 -3.87 7.96
C PHE A 34 -10.34 -2.78 8.30
N PRO A 35 -11.18 -2.92 9.35
CA PRO A 35 -12.05 -1.83 9.80
C PRO A 35 -11.29 -0.52 10.08
N ALA A 36 -10.16 -0.58 10.80
CA ALA A 36 -9.36 0.58 11.13
C ALA A 36 -8.79 1.26 9.87
N LEU A 37 -8.32 0.46 8.90
CA LEU A 37 -7.85 0.95 7.60
C LEU A 37 -8.96 1.64 6.81
N ILE A 38 -10.17 1.08 6.79
CA ILE A 38 -11.32 1.66 6.09
C ILE A 38 -11.78 2.95 6.78
N ILE A 39 -11.79 3.00 8.11
CA ILE A 39 -12.10 4.21 8.88
C ILE A 39 -11.07 5.30 8.57
N LEU A 40 -9.78 4.98 8.63
CA LEU A 40 -8.72 5.93 8.32
C LEU A 40 -8.81 6.43 6.87
N MET A 41 -9.06 5.55 5.91
CA MET A 41 -9.30 5.92 4.51
C MET A 41 -10.48 6.87 4.41
N SER A 42 -11.58 6.59 5.10
CA SER A 42 -12.80 7.39 5.05
C SER A 42 -12.54 8.81 5.58
N VAL A 43 -11.84 8.93 6.72
CA VAL A 43 -11.42 10.23 7.27
C VAL A 43 -10.49 10.96 6.31
N CYS A 44 -9.45 10.31 5.79
CA CYS A 44 -8.54 10.91 4.81
C CYS A 44 -9.26 11.35 3.54
N CYS A 45 -10.20 10.54 3.05
CA CYS A 45 -11.01 10.83 1.87
C CYS A 45 -11.94 12.03 2.10
N MET A 46 -12.61 12.09 3.25
CA MET A 46 -13.43 13.26 3.62
C MET A 46 -12.59 14.54 3.64
N LEU A 47 -11.47 14.54 4.37
CA LEU A 47 -10.55 15.68 4.44
C LEU A 47 -10.02 16.09 3.05
N LEU A 48 -9.76 15.11 2.18
CA LEU A 48 -9.28 15.34 0.83
C LEU A 48 -10.34 15.96 -0.08
N LEU A 49 -11.59 15.46 -0.01
CA LEU A 49 -12.70 15.91 -0.85
C LEU A 49 -13.29 17.25 -0.40
N SER A 50 -13.11 17.59 0.88
CA SER A 50 -13.44 18.91 1.45
C SER A 50 -12.45 20.01 1.07
N ASP A 51 -11.23 19.68 0.60
CA ASP A 51 -10.28 20.69 0.13
C ASP A 51 -10.62 21.13 -1.30
N PRO A 52 -11.00 22.41 -1.53
CA PRO A 52 -11.37 22.91 -2.86
C PRO A 52 -10.21 22.88 -3.87
N HIS A 53 -8.95 22.82 -3.40
CA HIS A 53 -7.78 22.74 -4.27
C HIS A 53 -7.49 21.31 -4.74
N PHE A 54 -8.21 20.32 -4.22
CA PHE A 54 -8.03 18.93 -4.63
C PHE A 54 -8.75 18.63 -5.95
N LYS A 55 -7.98 18.11 -6.91
CA LYS A 55 -8.50 17.72 -8.23
C LYS A 55 -9.06 16.29 -8.16
N ARG A 56 -10.37 16.18 -7.91
CA ARG A 56 -11.09 14.90 -7.70
C ARG A 56 -10.86 13.85 -8.80
N PHE A 57 -10.70 14.28 -10.05
CA PHE A 57 -10.44 13.37 -11.17
C PHE A 57 -9.18 12.51 -10.99
N ARG A 58 -8.22 12.90 -10.15
CA ARG A 58 -7.01 12.10 -9.87
C ARG A 58 -7.30 10.76 -9.17
N LEU A 59 -8.50 10.59 -8.62
CA LEU A 59 -8.92 9.32 -8.01
C LEU A 59 -9.16 8.25 -9.08
N THR A 60 -9.81 8.61 -10.20
CA THR A 60 -10.29 7.66 -11.21
C THR A 60 -9.61 7.79 -12.57
N SER A 61 -9.00 8.94 -12.87
CA SER A 61 -8.33 9.19 -14.14
C SER A 61 -7.08 8.33 -14.30
N LEU A 62 -6.79 7.92 -15.54
CA LEU A 62 -5.51 7.30 -15.91
C LEU A 62 -4.32 8.26 -15.83
N GLY A 63 -4.56 9.58 -15.72
CA GLY A 63 -3.51 10.58 -15.64
C GLY A 63 -2.47 10.42 -16.76
N GLN A 64 -1.19 10.39 -16.40
CA GLN A 64 -0.08 10.12 -17.32
C GLN A 64 0.29 8.63 -17.35
N PHE A 65 -0.70 7.74 -17.50
CA PHE A 65 -0.47 6.28 -17.54
C PHE A 65 0.55 5.87 -18.62
N SER A 66 0.51 6.51 -19.79
CA SER A 66 1.47 6.25 -20.88
C SER A 66 2.93 6.47 -20.48
N ALA A 67 3.20 7.36 -19.50
CA ALA A 67 4.54 7.63 -19.01
C ALA A 67 5.10 6.53 -18.11
N VAL A 68 4.23 5.69 -17.52
CA VAL A 68 4.63 4.64 -16.57
C VAL A 68 4.33 3.22 -17.04
N LYS A 69 3.45 3.04 -18.04
CA LYS A 69 2.95 1.72 -18.45
C LYS A 69 4.05 0.71 -18.79
N ASN A 70 5.07 1.12 -19.56
CA ASN A 70 6.13 0.21 -19.99
C ASN A 70 6.95 -0.24 -18.78
N ARG A 71 7.38 0.70 -17.94
CA ARG A 71 8.11 0.40 -16.70
C ARG A 71 7.27 -0.49 -15.78
N LEU A 72 5.99 -0.17 -15.57
CA LEU A 72 5.08 -0.95 -14.72
C LEU A 72 4.99 -2.41 -15.19
N PHE A 73 4.63 -2.64 -16.45
CA PHE A 73 4.43 -4.00 -16.96
C PHE A 73 5.74 -4.76 -17.13
N SER A 74 6.81 -4.14 -17.62
CA SER A 74 8.12 -4.80 -17.75
C SER A 74 8.70 -5.15 -16.38
N PHE A 75 8.60 -4.25 -15.40
CA PHE A 75 9.09 -4.52 -14.04
C PHE A 75 8.26 -5.60 -13.35
N PHE A 76 6.93 -5.55 -13.50
CA PHE A 76 6.04 -6.61 -13.01
C PHE A 76 6.37 -7.96 -13.66
N LEU A 77 6.48 -8.03 -14.99
CA LEU A 77 6.76 -9.29 -15.68
C LEU A 77 8.11 -9.89 -15.26
N LEU A 78 9.18 -9.08 -15.31
CA LEU A 78 10.52 -9.55 -14.93
C LEU A 78 10.58 -9.96 -13.47
N GLY A 79 10.01 -9.16 -12.58
CA GLY A 79 10.03 -9.47 -11.16
C GLY A 79 9.08 -10.61 -10.78
N ALA A 80 7.97 -10.81 -11.48
CA ALA A 80 7.09 -11.97 -11.31
C ALA A 80 7.80 -13.25 -11.73
N VAL A 81 8.45 -13.28 -12.90
CA VAL A 81 9.25 -14.44 -13.33
C VAL A 81 10.38 -14.71 -12.33
N PHE A 82 11.16 -13.69 -11.96
CA PHE A 82 12.28 -13.85 -11.02
C PHE A 82 11.81 -14.34 -9.65
N SER A 83 10.84 -13.67 -9.02
CA SER A 83 10.31 -14.06 -7.72
C SER A 83 9.62 -15.43 -7.77
N GLY A 84 8.92 -15.73 -8.87
CA GLY A 84 8.27 -17.01 -9.12
C GLY A 84 9.25 -18.18 -9.12
N MET A 85 10.33 -18.04 -9.90
CA MET A 85 11.40 -19.05 -9.97
C MET A 85 12.14 -19.16 -8.63
N PHE A 86 12.56 -18.02 -8.05
CA PHE A 86 13.33 -18.00 -6.81
C PHE A 86 12.54 -18.63 -5.65
N TYR A 87 11.28 -18.22 -5.44
CA TYR A 87 10.44 -18.79 -4.39
C TYR A 87 10.12 -20.27 -4.66
N GLY A 88 9.80 -20.63 -5.91
CA GLY A 88 9.52 -22.01 -6.29
C GLY A 88 10.70 -22.95 -6.03
N ILE A 89 11.94 -22.51 -6.23
CA ILE A 89 13.14 -23.31 -5.95
C ILE A 89 13.33 -23.55 -4.45
N ILE A 90 13.12 -22.51 -3.62
CA ILE A 90 13.42 -22.56 -2.18
C ILE A 90 12.25 -23.17 -1.38
N HIS A 91 11.01 -22.92 -1.79
CA HIS A 91 9.79 -23.27 -1.05
C HIS A 91 8.81 -24.08 -1.93
N GLN A 92 9.29 -25.20 -2.49
CA GLN A 92 8.51 -26.05 -3.41
C GLN A 92 7.13 -26.44 -2.86
N GLU A 93 7.07 -26.81 -1.57
CA GLU A 93 5.84 -27.25 -0.92
C GLU A 93 4.75 -26.16 -0.88
N ASN A 94 5.15 -24.89 -0.70
CA ASN A 94 4.23 -23.76 -0.56
C ASN A 94 4.00 -22.99 -1.87
N TRP A 95 4.65 -23.40 -2.96
CA TRP A 95 4.58 -22.71 -4.24
C TRP A 95 3.16 -22.74 -4.81
N PHE A 96 2.48 -21.61 -4.94
CA PHE A 96 1.06 -21.60 -5.32
C PHE A 96 0.12 -22.32 -4.34
N ALA A 97 0.42 -22.30 -3.03
CA ALA A 97 -0.41 -22.98 -2.03
C ALA A 97 -1.89 -22.55 -2.05
N LEU A 98 -2.19 -21.25 -2.11
CA LEU A 98 -3.57 -20.72 -2.14
C LEU A 98 -4.36 -21.24 -3.35
N PRO A 99 -3.89 -21.06 -4.61
CA PRO A 99 -4.57 -21.63 -5.78
C PRO A 99 -4.71 -23.15 -5.75
N ARG A 100 -3.73 -23.88 -5.21
CA ARG A 100 -3.71 -25.35 -5.19
C ARG A 100 -4.63 -25.94 -4.11
N ASN A 101 -4.64 -25.36 -2.92
CA ASN A 101 -5.26 -25.95 -1.73
C ASN A 101 -6.59 -25.29 -1.35
N SER A 102 -6.75 -23.99 -1.66
CA SER A 102 -7.90 -23.17 -1.27
C SER A 102 -8.35 -22.25 -2.40
N PHE A 103 -8.72 -22.84 -3.55
CA PHE A 103 -9.06 -22.11 -4.77
C PHE A 103 -10.16 -21.04 -4.59
N ASN A 104 -11.19 -21.34 -3.78
CA ASN A 104 -12.28 -20.38 -3.50
C ASN A 104 -11.78 -19.17 -2.71
N ASP A 105 -10.91 -19.38 -1.72
CA ASP A 105 -10.30 -18.29 -0.94
C ASP A 105 -9.38 -17.46 -1.83
N TRP A 106 -8.65 -18.09 -2.74
CA TRP A 106 -7.86 -17.39 -3.76
C TRP A 106 -8.74 -16.52 -4.66
N LEU A 107 -9.87 -17.03 -5.15
CA LEU A 107 -10.80 -16.24 -5.97
C LEU A 107 -11.39 -15.05 -5.19
N LEU A 108 -11.75 -15.27 -3.92
CA LEU A 108 -12.22 -14.21 -3.04
C LEU A 108 -11.13 -13.15 -2.83
N LEU A 109 -9.88 -13.58 -2.66
CA LEU A 109 -8.72 -12.71 -2.55
C LEU A 109 -8.54 -11.86 -3.81
N LEU A 110 -8.64 -12.44 -5.01
CA LEU A 110 -8.52 -11.69 -6.29
C LEU A 110 -9.52 -10.52 -6.37
N LEU A 111 -10.72 -10.70 -5.82
CA LEU A 111 -11.80 -9.72 -5.87
C LEU A 111 -11.74 -8.72 -4.72
N LEU A 112 -11.58 -9.21 -3.49
CA LEU A 112 -11.68 -8.38 -2.28
C LEU A 112 -10.39 -7.64 -1.96
N TYR A 113 -9.22 -8.21 -2.22
CA TYR A 113 -7.94 -7.60 -1.87
C TYR A 113 -7.74 -6.21 -2.52
N PRO A 114 -7.98 -6.04 -3.84
CA PRO A 114 -7.88 -4.71 -4.47
C PRO A 114 -8.80 -3.68 -3.81
N VAL A 115 -10.02 -4.09 -3.45
CA VAL A 115 -11.08 -3.17 -2.98
C VAL A 115 -10.91 -2.82 -1.51
N LEU A 116 -10.74 -3.83 -0.65
CA LEU A 116 -10.74 -3.68 0.80
C LEU A 116 -9.35 -3.33 1.37
N SER A 117 -8.28 -3.59 0.62
CA SER A 117 -6.91 -3.38 1.07
C SER A 117 -6.19 -2.32 0.24
N VAL A 118 -6.09 -2.53 -1.07
CA VAL A 118 -5.24 -1.70 -1.93
C VAL A 118 -5.79 -0.29 -2.10
N ILE A 119 -7.09 -0.13 -2.41
CA ILE A 119 -7.71 1.20 -2.56
C ILE A 119 -7.53 2.06 -1.30
N PRO A 120 -7.85 1.56 -0.08
CA PRO A 120 -7.60 2.31 1.15
C PRO A 120 -6.15 2.74 1.31
N GLN A 121 -5.22 1.81 1.11
CA GLN A 121 -3.78 2.07 1.26
C GLN A 121 -3.30 3.14 0.27
N GLU A 122 -3.61 3.01 -1.02
CA GLU A 122 -3.16 3.97 -2.03
C GLU A 122 -3.81 5.35 -1.84
N LEU A 123 -5.06 5.41 -1.38
CA LEU A 123 -5.72 6.68 -1.08
C LEU A 123 -5.04 7.40 0.09
N ILE A 124 -4.77 6.70 1.20
CA ILE A 124 -4.13 7.28 2.40
C ILE A 124 -2.69 7.69 2.09
N PHE A 125 -1.89 6.73 1.62
CA PHE A 125 -0.43 6.89 1.55
C PHE A 125 0.03 7.59 0.29
N ARG A 126 -0.75 7.61 -0.80
CA ARG A 126 -0.41 8.39 -2.00
C ARG A 126 -1.27 9.62 -2.13
N THR A 127 -2.56 9.45 -2.33
CA THR A 127 -3.38 10.57 -2.80
C THR A 127 -3.53 11.65 -1.75
N TYR A 128 -3.98 11.27 -0.56
CA TYR A 128 -4.08 12.15 0.60
C TYR A 128 -2.70 12.68 1.00
N PHE A 129 -1.74 11.79 1.25
CA PHE A 129 -0.38 12.15 1.66
C PHE A 129 0.29 13.18 0.73
N PHE A 130 0.35 12.90 -0.57
CA PHE A 130 1.05 13.75 -1.53
C PHE A 130 0.35 15.10 -1.71
N HIS A 131 -0.97 15.16 -1.59
CA HIS A 131 -1.70 16.42 -1.71
C HIS A 131 -1.60 17.24 -0.43
N ARG A 132 -1.81 16.62 0.73
CA ARG A 132 -1.86 17.28 2.04
C ARG A 132 -0.50 17.85 2.45
N TYR A 133 0.56 17.05 2.29
CA TYR A 133 1.88 17.40 2.81
C TYR A 133 2.80 18.08 1.78
N LYS A 134 2.32 18.41 0.57
CA LYS A 134 3.14 19.11 -0.44
C LYS A 134 3.69 20.46 0.01
N HIS A 135 3.03 21.14 0.95
CA HIS A 135 3.48 22.45 1.44
C HIS A 135 4.67 22.33 2.40
N ILE A 136 4.65 21.33 3.28
CA ILE A 136 5.75 21.05 4.21
C ILE A 136 6.86 20.18 3.59
N MET A 137 6.53 19.43 2.54
CA MET A 137 7.43 18.56 1.79
C MET A 137 7.33 18.87 0.28
N PRO A 138 7.87 19.99 -0.21
CA PRO A 138 7.64 20.46 -1.59
C PRO A 138 8.26 19.55 -2.66
N LYS A 139 9.42 18.95 -2.37
CA LYS A 139 10.12 18.05 -3.30
C LYS A 139 9.37 16.73 -3.45
N LYS A 140 9.11 16.32 -4.70
CA LYS A 140 8.46 15.02 -5.00
C LYS A 140 9.27 13.83 -4.49
N SER A 141 10.59 13.87 -4.68
CA SER A 141 11.51 12.80 -4.22
C SER A 141 11.43 12.58 -2.71
N MET A 142 11.38 13.67 -1.94
CA MET A 142 11.16 13.60 -0.49
C MET A 142 9.83 12.93 -0.15
N ARG A 143 8.73 13.33 -0.82
CA ARG A 143 7.42 12.69 -0.60
C ARG A 143 7.41 11.21 -0.97
N ILE A 144 8.14 10.79 -2.01
CA ILE A 144 8.27 9.38 -2.37
C ILE A 144 8.90 8.58 -1.23
N ILE A 145 10.05 9.04 -0.72
CA ILE A 145 10.79 8.33 0.34
C ILE A 145 9.99 8.33 1.64
N VAL A 146 9.44 9.48 2.06
CA VAL A 146 8.69 9.57 3.31
C VAL A 146 7.41 8.75 3.23
N SER A 147 6.67 8.83 2.12
CA SER A 147 5.45 8.04 1.90
C SER A 147 5.72 6.54 1.94
N ALA A 148 6.82 6.08 1.33
CA ALA A 148 7.26 4.68 1.42
C ALA A 148 7.64 4.27 2.85
N THR A 149 8.34 5.16 3.57
CA THR A 149 8.79 4.92 4.95
C THR A 149 7.60 4.77 5.90
N VAL A 150 6.64 5.68 5.85
CA VAL A 150 5.46 5.61 6.73
C VAL A 150 4.50 4.49 6.32
N PHE A 151 4.49 4.12 5.05
CA PHE A 151 3.77 2.93 4.57
C PHE A 151 4.39 1.65 5.14
N ALA A 152 5.73 1.53 5.12
CA ALA A 152 6.44 0.43 5.78
C ALA A 152 6.22 0.41 7.30
N LEU A 153 6.20 1.59 7.93
CA LEU A 153 5.91 1.72 9.36
C LEU A 153 4.50 1.21 9.69
N ALA A 154 3.50 1.42 8.83
CA ALA A 154 2.17 0.86 9.03
C ALA A 154 2.15 -0.67 9.02
N HIS A 155 3.11 -1.31 8.33
CA HIS A 155 3.21 -2.76 8.21
C HIS A 155 3.95 -3.42 9.39
N ILE A 156 4.51 -2.66 10.33
CA ILE A 156 5.13 -3.25 11.53
C ILE A 156 4.11 -4.02 12.37
N VAL A 157 2.80 -3.75 12.21
CA VAL A 157 1.71 -4.41 12.93
C VAL A 157 1.71 -5.93 12.73
N TYR A 158 2.23 -6.41 11.59
CA TYR A 158 2.41 -7.84 11.30
C TYR A 158 3.57 -8.47 12.07
N ALA A 159 4.35 -7.68 12.82
CA ALA A 159 5.54 -8.11 13.56
C ALA A 159 6.53 -8.94 12.72
N ASN A 160 6.59 -8.66 11.42
CA ASN A 160 7.38 -9.40 10.45
C ASN A 160 8.29 -8.45 9.66
N LEU A 161 9.61 -8.64 9.77
CA LEU A 161 10.58 -7.81 9.09
C LEU A 161 10.49 -7.90 7.57
N ILE A 162 10.17 -9.08 7.03
CA ILE A 162 9.99 -9.30 5.59
C ILE A 162 8.81 -8.46 5.09
N ALA A 163 7.70 -8.44 5.84
CA ALA A 163 6.53 -7.62 5.51
C ALA A 163 6.88 -6.12 5.44
N VAL A 164 7.64 -5.63 6.43
CA VAL A 164 8.08 -4.22 6.49
C VAL A 164 9.01 -3.88 5.33
N CYS A 165 9.98 -4.75 5.00
CA CYS A 165 10.89 -4.56 3.88
C CYS A 165 10.15 -4.56 2.54
N LEU A 166 9.24 -5.52 2.32
CA LEU A 166 8.41 -5.58 1.11
C LEU A 166 7.51 -4.35 0.99
N ALA A 167 6.89 -3.93 2.09
CA ALA A 167 6.09 -2.71 2.14
C ALA A 167 6.92 -1.48 1.80
N PHE A 168 8.16 -1.37 2.29
CA PHE A 168 9.03 -0.25 1.93
C PHE A 168 9.35 -0.22 0.43
N LEU A 169 9.76 -1.36 -0.14
CA LEU A 169 10.10 -1.46 -1.56
C LEU A 169 8.88 -1.24 -2.47
N GLY A 170 7.75 -1.86 -2.16
CA GLY A 170 6.48 -1.61 -2.84
C GLY A 170 6.04 -0.16 -2.68
N GLY A 171 6.21 0.40 -1.48
CA GLY A 171 5.91 1.79 -1.16
C GLY A 171 6.71 2.79 -2.00
N LEU A 172 7.99 2.51 -2.25
CA LEU A 172 8.82 3.30 -3.17
C LEU A 172 8.30 3.20 -4.60
N LEU A 173 7.97 1.99 -5.06
CA LEU A 173 7.45 1.74 -6.40
C LEU A 173 6.14 2.50 -6.64
N PHE A 174 5.14 2.31 -5.78
CA PHE A 174 3.81 2.92 -5.90
C PHE A 174 3.87 4.44 -5.74
N SER A 175 4.71 4.93 -4.82
CA SER A 175 4.93 6.37 -4.65
C SER A 175 5.55 7.02 -5.87
N TYR A 176 6.52 6.36 -6.50
CA TYR A 176 7.08 6.83 -7.75
C TYR A 176 6.00 6.87 -8.84
N THR A 177 5.20 5.80 -8.96
CA THR A 177 4.11 5.71 -9.93
C THR A 177 3.14 6.85 -9.77
N TYR A 178 2.70 7.13 -8.53
CA TYR A 178 1.81 8.25 -8.25
C TYR A 178 2.47 9.60 -8.59
N ALA A 179 3.75 9.77 -8.27
CA ALA A 179 4.46 11.02 -8.53
C ALA A 179 4.57 11.36 -10.03
N GLN A 180 4.64 10.33 -10.88
CA GLN A 180 4.70 10.47 -12.34
C GLN A 180 3.30 10.48 -12.98
N SER A 181 2.48 9.46 -12.73
CA SER A 181 1.15 9.31 -13.34
C SER A 181 0.14 10.34 -12.84
N ARG A 182 0.30 10.80 -11.58
CA ARG A 182 -0.68 11.61 -10.82
C ARG A 182 -2.06 10.95 -10.75
N SER A 183 -2.10 9.62 -10.78
CA SER A 183 -3.30 8.80 -10.79
C SER A 183 -3.29 7.81 -9.63
N THR A 184 -4.34 7.86 -8.82
CA THR A 184 -4.58 6.85 -7.77
C THR A 184 -4.90 5.50 -8.41
N PHE A 185 -5.74 5.49 -9.44
CA PHE A 185 -6.16 4.29 -10.15
C PHE A 185 -4.98 3.50 -10.74
N VAL A 186 -4.00 4.18 -11.35
CA VAL A 186 -2.79 3.52 -11.87
C VAL A 186 -1.97 2.87 -10.75
N CYS A 187 -1.90 3.50 -9.57
CA CYS A 187 -1.20 2.91 -8.41
C CYS A 187 -1.97 1.73 -7.85
N VAL A 188 -3.30 1.79 -7.81
CA VAL A 188 -4.16 0.67 -7.42
C VAL A 188 -3.95 -0.53 -8.35
N ILE A 189 -3.84 -0.32 -9.66
CA ILE A 189 -3.52 -1.40 -10.61
C ILE A 189 -2.15 -2.01 -10.29
N GLU A 190 -1.10 -1.18 -10.19
CA GLU A 190 0.25 -1.68 -9.93
C GLU A 190 0.35 -2.43 -8.59
N HIS A 191 -0.22 -1.86 -7.53
CA HIS A 191 -0.22 -2.48 -6.22
C HIS A 191 -1.09 -3.75 -6.21
N SER A 192 -2.25 -3.77 -6.86
CA SER A 192 -3.07 -4.98 -6.95
C SER A 192 -2.33 -6.11 -7.68
N LEU A 193 -1.65 -5.81 -8.78
CA LEU A 193 -0.83 -6.79 -9.51
C LEU A 193 0.23 -7.42 -8.61
N TRP A 194 1.01 -6.59 -7.92
CA TRP A 194 2.06 -7.07 -7.01
C TRP A 194 1.50 -7.84 -5.81
N GLY A 195 0.46 -7.32 -5.16
CA GLY A 195 -0.13 -7.98 -4.00
C GLY A 195 -0.75 -9.32 -4.36
N ILE A 196 -1.59 -9.36 -5.40
CA ILE A 196 -2.19 -10.61 -5.90
C ILE A 196 -1.11 -11.62 -6.28
N TRP A 197 -0.06 -11.18 -6.98
CA TRP A 197 1.05 -12.06 -7.33
C TRP A 197 1.72 -12.67 -6.09
N MET A 198 2.02 -11.86 -5.08
CA MET A 198 2.68 -12.31 -3.85
C MET A 198 1.81 -13.29 -3.04
N PHE A 199 0.51 -13.04 -2.93
CA PHE A 199 -0.44 -13.99 -2.32
C PHE A 199 -0.55 -15.28 -3.13
N THR A 200 -0.66 -15.14 -4.45
CA THR A 200 -0.74 -16.28 -5.38
C THR A 200 0.51 -17.15 -5.29
N LEU A 201 1.70 -16.55 -5.16
CA LEU A 201 2.97 -17.27 -5.09
C LEU A 201 3.15 -18.06 -3.78
N GLY A 202 2.54 -17.60 -2.69
CA GLY A 202 2.67 -18.19 -1.34
C GLY A 202 3.42 -17.31 -0.34
N ILE A 203 4.01 -16.18 -0.77
CA ILE A 203 4.66 -15.21 0.12
C ILE A 203 3.62 -14.45 0.98
N GLY A 204 2.36 -14.43 0.55
CA GLY A 204 1.25 -13.77 1.24
C GLY A 204 1.08 -14.18 2.71
N SER A 205 1.51 -15.37 3.12
CA SER A 205 1.49 -15.79 4.53
C SER A 205 2.32 -14.87 5.43
N TYR A 206 3.42 -14.29 4.91
CA TYR A 206 4.22 -13.30 5.66
C TYR A 206 3.52 -11.94 5.79
N LEU A 207 2.46 -11.71 5.03
CA LEU A 207 1.65 -10.48 4.99
C LEU A 207 0.27 -10.66 5.63
N ASP A 208 0.04 -11.81 6.27
CA ASP A 208 -1.19 -12.13 6.97
C ASP A 208 -0.91 -12.26 8.47
N SER A 209 -1.70 -11.56 9.29
CA SER A 209 -1.64 -11.67 10.75
C SER A 209 -2.02 -13.06 11.27
N GLY A 210 -2.70 -13.88 10.45
CA GLY A 210 -3.08 -15.26 10.78
C GLY A 210 -1.96 -16.30 10.68
N ALA A 211 -0.79 -15.97 10.11
CA ALA A 211 0.29 -16.93 9.93
C ALA A 211 1.13 -17.21 11.21
N LEU A 212 0.70 -16.69 12.37
CA LEU A 212 1.37 -16.85 13.67
C LEU A 212 0.57 -17.69 14.68
N THR A 213 -0.46 -18.42 14.25
CA THR A 213 -1.13 -19.45 15.05
C THR A 213 -0.75 -20.83 14.55
#